data_AF-A0A556N3G0-F1
#
_entry.id   AF-A0A556N3G0-F1
#
_cell.length_a   1.000
_cell.length_b   1.000
_cell.length_c   1.000
_cell.angle_alpha   90.00
_cell.angle_beta   90.00
_cell.angle_gamma   90.00
#
_symmetry.space_group_name_H-M   'P 1'
#
loop_
_entity.id
_entity.type
_entity.pdbx_description
1 polymer ?
#
loop_
_entity_poly.entity_id
_entity_poly.type
_entity_poly.pdbx_seq_one_letter_code
_entity_poly.pdbx_strand_id
1 'polypeptide(L)'
;MKLAVVLFAIFSLTVLSAFGQDKAIHRPKFQTKISLVYYYFWEENEDGAIVKSRTYAPFSLNRVVLIDTLKSSKKCTLSDTSFMKQVLVIGRSYKLKDKFTKKLHGNKSVFRCVYPTEPQTVIYIKRNGKWRSYNGGLVLNFVSFEDKLSFVSSGINLHLNHQDNVLIKNSTYRMVSYFLRDNAGGPRQSPAFQHVFAYSGEELSNEIIQKHQPEAQRYLVFVNGYRGPRYDKQESRNEVYMNDRTNYWFKIDDRFIKRLHPDTSFYLDGSFPVKTSNHHSKLGFGWSYLRSVHSRISNKKYQRLNLVSNPEGFDYRYSRGVLVGKAFLNEIRNTPNSYLVKDTIDIVCHSMGYAYTLGLLETLKGQVVFGKLYLLAPENAGYKGMDWNQFEQVWQYGSNLGQKDADPLCFQDGVAPQATVWGINKQQSNHVGRVCSPYNWPNKHFVHSHMVYSYDWIFDRIQKGQPGYIH
;
A
#
# COMPACT_ATOMS: atom_id res chain seq x y z
N MET A 1 15.86 -25.96 -31.09
CA MET A 1 15.61 -26.17 -29.64
C MET A 1 16.81 -25.79 -28.73
N LYS A 2 18.06 -26.12 -29.08
CA LYS A 2 19.23 -25.87 -28.21
C LYS A 2 19.59 -24.39 -27.99
N LEU A 3 19.42 -23.52 -28.99
CA LEU A 3 19.73 -22.07 -28.87
C LEU A 3 18.78 -21.31 -27.92
N ALA A 4 17.49 -21.66 -27.92
CA ALA A 4 16.49 -21.04 -27.05
C ALA A 4 16.71 -21.38 -25.56
N VAL A 5 17.16 -22.60 -25.27
CA VAL A 5 17.48 -23.04 -23.90
C VAL A 5 18.75 -22.35 -23.38
N VAL A 6 19.77 -22.19 -24.23
CA VAL A 6 21.01 -21.47 -23.90
C VAL A 6 20.73 -19.98 -23.69
N LEU A 7 19.92 -19.35 -24.55
CA LEU A 7 19.49 -17.95 -24.37
C LEU A 7 18.66 -17.76 -23.09
N PHE A 8 17.81 -18.72 -22.73
CA PHE A 8 17.01 -18.66 -21.49
C PHE A 8 17.88 -18.84 -20.22
N ALA A 9 18.93 -19.66 -20.31
CA ALA A 9 19.89 -19.84 -19.22
C ALA A 9 20.75 -18.58 -19.01
N ILE A 10 21.26 -17.99 -20.09
CA ILE A 10 22.03 -16.72 -20.05
C ILE A 10 21.14 -15.56 -19.56
N PHE A 11 19.89 -15.50 -20.02
CA PHE A 11 18.87 -14.56 -19.53
C PHE A 11 18.63 -14.72 -18.04
N SER A 12 18.49 -15.96 -17.55
CA SER A 12 18.29 -16.22 -16.12
C SER A 12 19.50 -15.79 -15.29
N LEU A 13 20.72 -16.08 -15.75
CA LEU A 13 21.97 -15.73 -15.05
C LEU A 13 22.24 -14.22 -14.99
N THR A 14 22.01 -13.49 -16.08
CA THR A 14 22.25 -12.02 -16.14
C THR A 14 21.16 -11.22 -15.43
N VAL A 15 19.91 -11.69 -15.48
CA VAL A 15 18.83 -11.19 -14.63
C VAL A 15 19.19 -11.45 -13.16
N LEU A 16 19.60 -12.67 -12.79
CA LEU A 16 19.95 -12.99 -11.40
C LEU A 16 21.14 -12.19 -10.87
N SER A 17 22.15 -11.85 -11.69
CA SER A 17 23.27 -10.99 -11.27
C SER A 17 22.90 -9.51 -11.13
N ALA A 18 21.89 -9.03 -11.86
CA ALA A 18 21.37 -7.66 -11.73
C ALA A 18 20.37 -7.50 -10.56
N PHE A 19 19.80 -8.62 -10.08
CA PHE A 19 18.94 -8.67 -8.90
C PHE A 19 19.73 -9.17 -7.68
N GLY A 20 20.74 -8.39 -7.28
CA GLY A 20 21.38 -8.49 -5.96
C GLY A 20 20.42 -8.08 -4.84
N GLN A 21 19.29 -8.79 -4.68
CA GLN A 21 18.56 -8.79 -3.41
C GLN A 21 19.28 -9.76 -2.49
N ASP A 22 20.32 -9.24 -1.85
CA ASP A 22 21.12 -9.99 -0.90
C ASP A 22 20.23 -10.54 0.23
N LYS A 23 20.38 -11.83 0.53
CA LYS A 23 19.50 -12.59 1.44
C LYS A 23 19.75 -12.30 2.93
N ALA A 24 20.64 -11.36 3.26
CA ALA A 24 21.26 -11.28 4.57
C ALA A 24 20.85 -10.06 5.44
N ILE A 25 19.73 -9.39 5.17
CA ILE A 25 19.25 -8.30 6.04
C ILE A 25 18.07 -8.80 6.88
N HIS A 26 18.29 -8.82 8.19
CA HIS A 26 17.34 -9.23 9.21
C HIS A 26 16.08 -8.35 9.11
N ARG A 27 14.95 -8.95 8.71
CA ARG A 27 13.67 -8.24 8.57
C ARG A 27 13.15 -7.82 9.95
N PRO A 28 12.84 -6.53 10.18
CA PRO A 28 12.21 -6.10 11.42
C PRO A 28 10.87 -6.82 11.63
N LYS A 29 10.64 -7.33 12.84
CA LYS A 29 9.42 -8.00 13.28
C LYS A 29 8.29 -7.04 13.71
N PHE A 30 8.31 -5.80 13.22
CA PHE A 30 7.25 -4.83 13.49
C PHE A 30 6.54 -4.53 12.16
N GLN A 31 5.25 -4.88 12.09
CA GLN A 31 4.40 -4.63 10.93
C GLN A 31 3.12 -3.97 11.41
N THR A 32 3.19 -2.69 11.74
CA THR A 32 2.02 -1.82 11.57
C THR A 32 1.71 -1.81 10.09
N LYS A 33 0.60 -2.45 9.77
CA LYS A 33 0.10 -2.62 8.42
C LYS A 33 -1.34 -2.20 8.51
N ILE A 34 -1.68 -1.15 7.78
CA ILE A 34 -3.04 -0.62 7.77
C ILE A 34 -3.65 -0.88 6.40
N SER A 35 -4.91 -1.32 6.46
CA SER A 35 -5.71 -1.82 5.34
C SER A 35 -7.15 -1.39 5.56
N LEU A 36 -8.01 -1.59 4.56
CA LEU A 36 -9.41 -1.17 4.63
C LEU A 36 -10.31 -2.02 5.54
N VAL A 37 -9.94 -3.27 5.83
CA VAL A 37 -10.79 -4.17 6.63
C VAL A 37 -10.09 -4.53 7.92
N TYR A 38 -10.76 -4.26 9.04
CA TYR A 38 -10.29 -4.57 10.38
C TYR A 38 -10.96 -5.83 10.90
N TYR A 39 -10.17 -6.73 11.44
CA TYR A 39 -10.64 -8.03 11.91
C TYR A 39 -10.57 -8.12 13.42
N TYR A 40 -11.72 -8.44 14.03
CA TYR A 40 -11.85 -8.66 15.46
C TYR A 40 -12.34 -10.06 15.75
N PHE A 41 -11.80 -10.69 16.80
CA PHE A 41 -12.13 -12.04 17.20
C PHE A 41 -12.29 -12.11 18.71
N TRP A 42 -13.36 -12.76 19.16
CA TRP A 42 -13.53 -13.13 20.56
C TRP A 42 -14.44 -14.35 20.72
N GLU A 43 -14.47 -14.87 21.95
CA GLU A 43 -15.38 -15.93 22.39
C GLU A 43 -16.36 -15.38 23.43
N GLU A 44 -17.63 -15.75 23.29
CA GLU A 44 -18.72 -15.42 24.21
C GLU A 44 -19.16 -16.67 24.96
N ASN A 45 -19.48 -16.50 26.24
CA ASN A 45 -20.14 -17.52 27.05
C ASN A 45 -21.64 -17.64 26.68
N GLU A 46 -22.36 -18.51 27.39
CA GLU A 46 -23.80 -18.73 27.13
C GLU A 46 -24.64 -17.46 27.36
N ASP A 47 -24.22 -16.58 28.26
CA ASP A 47 -24.88 -15.30 28.56
C ASP A 47 -24.50 -14.17 27.60
N GLY A 48 -23.62 -14.43 26.61
CA GLY A 48 -23.15 -13.43 25.65
C GLY A 48 -22.01 -12.53 26.16
N ALA A 49 -21.48 -12.78 27.35
CA ALA A 49 -20.31 -12.09 27.88
C ALA A 49 -19.03 -12.62 27.24
N ILE A 50 -18.14 -11.70 26.89
CA ILE A 50 -16.83 -11.97 26.30
C ILE A 50 -15.92 -12.58 27.35
N VAL A 51 -15.33 -13.72 27.01
CA VAL A 51 -14.33 -14.38 27.85
C VAL A 51 -13.02 -13.61 27.73
N LYS A 52 -12.61 -12.91 28.79
CA LYS A 52 -11.44 -12.00 28.80
C LYS A 52 -10.14 -12.66 28.32
N SER A 53 -9.91 -13.93 28.66
CA SER A 53 -8.74 -14.72 28.21
C SER A 53 -8.81 -15.20 26.76
N ARG A 54 -9.91 -14.92 26.04
CA ARG A 54 -10.19 -15.39 24.67
C ARG A 54 -10.44 -14.22 23.71
N THR A 55 -9.92 -13.04 24.01
CA THR A 55 -9.85 -11.91 23.06
C THR A 55 -8.54 -11.98 22.29
N TYR A 56 -8.59 -11.90 20.97
CA TYR A 56 -7.39 -12.00 20.14
C TYR A 56 -6.92 -10.65 19.63
N ALA A 57 -5.62 -10.53 19.40
CA ALA A 57 -5.03 -9.35 18.78
C ALA A 57 -5.66 -9.11 17.40
N PRO A 58 -6.23 -7.92 17.15
CA PRO A 58 -6.88 -7.63 15.89
C PRO A 58 -5.84 -7.46 14.77
N PHE A 59 -6.25 -7.64 13.51
CA PHE A 59 -5.38 -7.43 12.34
C PHE A 59 -6.15 -6.78 11.18
N SER A 60 -5.45 -6.20 10.20
CA SER A 60 -6.07 -5.57 9.04
C SER A 60 -5.69 -6.25 7.71
N LEU A 61 -6.62 -6.24 6.73
CA LEU A 61 -6.45 -6.76 5.37
C LEU A 61 -7.22 -5.92 4.34
N ASN A 62 -6.82 -5.94 3.06
CA ASN A 62 -7.58 -5.35 1.94
C ASN A 62 -8.51 -6.35 1.26
N ARG A 63 -9.16 -7.18 2.08
CA ARG A 63 -10.11 -8.20 1.65
C ARG A 63 -11.05 -8.45 2.82
N VAL A 64 -12.34 -8.55 2.54
CA VAL A 64 -13.36 -9.06 3.47
C VAL A 64 -13.37 -10.58 3.32
N VAL A 65 -13.23 -11.30 4.43
CA VAL A 65 -13.30 -12.76 4.49
C VAL A 65 -14.44 -13.09 5.43
N LEU A 66 -15.46 -13.80 4.95
CA LEU A 66 -16.63 -14.18 5.74
C LEU A 66 -16.85 -15.68 5.67
N ILE A 67 -17.33 -16.28 6.74
CA ILE A 67 -17.80 -17.66 6.77
C ILE A 67 -19.09 -17.77 5.96
N ASP A 68 -19.12 -18.68 4.99
CA ASP A 68 -20.34 -19.08 4.30
C ASP A 68 -21.06 -20.10 5.16
N THR A 69 -21.95 -19.65 6.05
CA THR A 69 -22.67 -20.52 7.00
C THR A 69 -23.57 -21.54 6.31
N LEU A 70 -24.06 -21.24 5.11
CA LEU A 70 -24.90 -22.15 4.31
C LEU A 70 -24.10 -23.31 3.71
N LYS A 71 -22.83 -23.07 3.37
CA LYS A 71 -21.95 -24.06 2.72
C LYS A 71 -20.92 -24.70 3.65
N SER A 72 -20.80 -24.17 4.86
CA SER A 72 -19.90 -24.68 5.89
C SER A 72 -20.61 -25.72 6.76
N SER A 73 -19.86 -26.71 7.24
CA SER A 73 -20.32 -27.66 8.24
C SER A 73 -20.77 -26.93 9.51
N LYS A 74 -21.81 -27.47 10.17
CA LYS A 74 -22.38 -26.89 11.41
C LYS A 74 -21.43 -26.92 12.62
N LYS A 75 -20.38 -27.73 12.59
CA LYS A 75 -19.35 -27.84 13.64
C LYS A 75 -18.02 -27.29 13.11
N CYS A 76 -17.39 -26.40 13.89
CA CYS A 76 -16.02 -25.98 13.63
C CYS A 76 -15.07 -26.83 14.48
N THR A 77 -14.18 -27.59 13.84
CA THR A 77 -13.18 -28.43 14.53
C THR A 77 -11.79 -27.80 14.57
N LEU A 78 -11.64 -26.58 14.06
CA LEU A 78 -10.38 -25.85 14.12
C LEU A 78 -10.16 -25.28 15.52
N SER A 79 -8.93 -25.40 16.02
CA SER A 79 -8.50 -24.58 17.16
C SER A 79 -8.57 -23.10 16.79
N ASP A 80 -8.81 -22.24 17.77
CA ASP A 80 -9.03 -20.81 17.55
C ASP A 80 -7.84 -20.16 16.81
N THR A 81 -6.62 -20.47 17.24
CA THR A 81 -5.38 -20.03 16.57
C THR A 81 -5.29 -20.51 15.13
N SER A 82 -5.68 -21.76 14.85
CA SER A 82 -5.66 -22.32 13.51
C SER A 82 -6.69 -21.65 12.62
N PHE A 83 -7.88 -21.36 13.14
CA PHE A 83 -8.93 -20.65 12.42
C PHE A 83 -8.48 -19.25 11.99
N MET A 84 -7.96 -18.45 12.93
CA MET A 84 -7.44 -17.11 12.64
C MET A 84 -6.31 -17.14 11.61
N LYS A 85 -5.37 -18.10 11.75
CA LYS A 85 -4.28 -18.28 10.79
C LYS A 85 -4.81 -18.57 9.39
N GLN A 86 -5.91 -19.31 9.24
CA GLN A 86 -6.53 -19.54 7.94
C GLN A 86 -7.15 -18.27 7.36
N VAL A 87 -7.84 -17.46 8.17
CA VAL A 87 -8.38 -16.17 7.72
C VAL A 87 -7.25 -15.27 7.21
N LEU A 88 -6.14 -15.18 7.94
CA LEU A 88 -4.94 -14.44 7.53
C LEU A 88 -4.35 -14.97 6.21
N VAL A 89 -4.21 -16.30 6.07
CA VAL A 89 -3.68 -16.92 4.85
C VAL A 89 -4.58 -16.66 3.64
N ILE A 90 -5.91 -16.75 3.83
CA ILE A 90 -6.90 -16.47 2.79
C ILE A 90 -6.85 -14.99 2.40
N GLY A 91 -6.83 -14.10 3.39
CA GLY A 91 -6.75 -12.66 3.23
C GLY A 91 -5.51 -12.21 2.44
N ARG A 92 -4.35 -12.83 2.71
CA ARG A 92 -3.06 -12.51 2.10
C ARG A 92 -2.76 -13.30 0.82
N SER A 93 -3.68 -14.16 0.38
CA SER A 93 -3.51 -14.95 -0.83
C SER A 93 -3.53 -14.05 -2.07
N TYR A 94 -2.49 -14.13 -2.89
CA TYR A 94 -2.42 -13.49 -4.22
C TYR A 94 -3.43 -14.05 -5.23
N LYS A 95 -4.06 -15.19 -4.93
CA LYS A 95 -5.15 -15.72 -5.77
C LYS A 95 -6.40 -14.86 -5.59
N LEU A 96 -6.85 -14.24 -6.68
CA LEU A 96 -8.13 -13.54 -6.79
C LEU A 96 -9.27 -14.58 -6.87
N LYS A 97 -9.71 -15.09 -5.72
CA LYS A 97 -10.84 -16.03 -5.63
C LYS A 97 -11.89 -15.47 -4.68
N ASP A 98 -13.14 -15.54 -5.11
CA ASP A 98 -14.27 -15.11 -4.28
C ASP A 98 -14.65 -16.17 -3.24
N LYS A 99 -14.12 -17.39 -3.39
CA LYS A 99 -14.40 -18.52 -2.49
C LYS A 99 -13.14 -19.32 -2.19
N PHE A 100 -12.95 -19.60 -0.91
CA PHE A 100 -11.94 -20.53 -0.41
C PHE A 100 -12.63 -21.65 0.35
N THR A 101 -12.25 -22.89 0.04
CA THR A 101 -12.74 -24.07 0.76
C THR A 101 -11.58 -24.72 1.50
N LYS A 102 -11.80 -25.05 2.77
CA LYS A 102 -10.88 -25.85 3.58
C LYS A 102 -11.62 -27.03 4.18
N LYS A 103 -11.04 -28.22 4.03
CA LYS A 103 -11.49 -29.45 4.70
C LYS A 103 -10.52 -29.71 5.84
N LEU A 104 -11.03 -29.92 7.05
CA LEU A 104 -10.25 -30.36 8.21
C LEU A 104 -11.05 -31.40 8.98
N HIS A 105 -10.45 -32.57 9.20
CA HIS A 105 -11.04 -33.68 9.96
C HIS A 105 -12.50 -34.00 9.56
N GLY A 106 -12.77 -34.07 8.25
CA GLY A 106 -14.11 -34.35 7.70
C GLY A 106 -15.06 -33.14 7.64
N ASN A 107 -14.79 -32.04 8.34
CA ASN A 107 -15.59 -30.83 8.30
C ASN A 107 -15.11 -29.85 7.23
N LYS A 108 -16.06 -29.25 6.51
CA LYS A 108 -15.82 -28.30 5.42
C LYS A 108 -16.11 -26.88 5.91
N SER A 109 -15.13 -25.99 5.86
CA SER A 109 -15.32 -24.55 6.03
C SER A 109 -15.18 -23.85 4.69
N VAL A 110 -16.19 -23.07 4.33
CA VAL A 110 -16.21 -22.27 3.11
C VAL A 110 -16.17 -20.80 3.50
N PHE A 111 -15.25 -20.06 2.90
CA PHE A 111 -15.11 -18.63 3.10
C PHE A 111 -15.47 -17.90 1.82
N ARG A 112 -16.30 -16.86 1.92
CA ARG A 112 -16.53 -15.87 0.86
C ARG A 112 -15.52 -14.75 1.02
N CYS A 113 -15.05 -14.24 -0.11
CA CYS A 113 -14.05 -13.20 -0.17
C CYS A 113 -14.53 -12.08 -1.08
N VAL A 114 -14.45 -10.84 -0.61
CA VAL A 114 -14.85 -9.64 -1.36
C VAL A 114 -13.77 -8.58 -1.19
N TYR A 115 -13.54 -7.78 -2.23
CA TYR A 115 -12.68 -6.61 -2.13
C TYR A 115 -13.48 -5.43 -1.58
N PRO A 116 -13.06 -4.84 -0.45
CA PRO A 116 -13.73 -3.68 0.10
C PRO A 116 -13.54 -2.48 -0.83
N THR A 117 -14.57 -1.65 -0.93
CA THR A 117 -14.44 -0.31 -1.53
C THR A 117 -14.26 0.76 -0.48
N GLU A 118 -14.71 0.54 0.75
CA GLU A 118 -14.65 1.47 1.88
C GLU A 118 -14.11 0.78 3.15
N PRO A 119 -13.59 1.55 4.12
CA PRO A 119 -13.22 1.04 5.43
C PRO A 119 -14.39 0.32 6.11
N GLN A 120 -14.12 -0.86 6.69
CA GLN A 120 -15.14 -1.61 7.42
C GLN A 120 -14.51 -2.57 8.44
N THR A 121 -15.34 -3.14 9.31
CA THR A 121 -14.91 -4.19 10.23
C THR A 121 -15.50 -5.55 9.84
N VAL A 122 -14.76 -6.61 10.14
CA VAL A 122 -15.26 -7.98 10.12
C VAL A 122 -15.12 -8.53 11.52
N ILE A 123 -16.26 -8.91 12.08
CA ILE A 123 -16.36 -9.39 13.44
C ILE A 123 -16.53 -10.91 13.40
N TYR A 124 -15.68 -11.61 14.12
CA TYR A 124 -15.77 -13.04 14.35
C TYR A 124 -16.10 -13.34 15.81
N ILE A 125 -17.23 -14.00 16.03
CA ILE A 125 -17.70 -14.39 17.36
C ILE A 125 -17.77 -15.90 17.42
N LYS A 126 -17.15 -16.47 18.45
CA LYS A 126 -17.31 -17.87 18.79
C LYS A 126 -18.30 -18.00 19.94
N ARG A 127 -19.35 -18.79 19.76
CA ARG A 127 -20.30 -19.15 20.82
C ARG A 127 -20.67 -20.61 20.69
N ASN A 128 -20.68 -21.33 21.82
CA ASN A 128 -20.97 -22.77 21.89
C ASN A 128 -20.14 -23.59 20.87
N GLY A 129 -18.83 -23.28 20.79
CA GLY A 129 -17.87 -23.92 19.88
C GLY A 129 -18.06 -23.60 18.39
N LYS A 130 -18.88 -22.61 18.03
CA LYS A 130 -19.17 -22.26 16.63
C LYS A 130 -18.78 -20.82 16.33
N TRP A 131 -17.94 -20.66 15.31
CA TRP A 131 -17.62 -19.35 14.74
C TRP A 131 -18.74 -18.84 13.85
N ARG A 132 -19.08 -17.56 14.03
CA ARG A 132 -19.89 -16.76 13.14
C ARG A 132 -19.08 -15.55 12.70
N SER A 133 -19.40 -15.00 11.54
CA SER A 133 -18.76 -13.79 11.04
C SER A 133 -19.77 -12.90 10.33
N TYR A 134 -19.62 -11.60 10.48
CA TYR A 134 -20.43 -10.60 9.77
C TYR A 134 -19.65 -9.30 9.61
N ASN A 135 -20.14 -8.45 8.70
CA ASN A 135 -19.60 -7.10 8.54
C ASN A 135 -20.14 -6.21 9.66
N GLY A 136 -19.26 -5.42 10.27
CA GLY A 136 -19.61 -4.43 11.28
C GLY A 136 -19.28 -3.01 10.82
N GLY A 137 -19.79 -2.04 11.57
CA GLY A 137 -19.40 -0.64 11.47
C GLY A 137 -18.00 -0.37 12.03
N LEU A 138 -17.51 0.85 11.87
CA LEU A 138 -16.17 1.27 12.31
C LEU A 138 -16.06 1.46 13.83
N VAL A 139 -17.16 1.75 14.50
CA VAL A 139 -17.25 1.86 15.96
C VAL A 139 -17.87 0.58 16.51
N LEU A 140 -17.12 -0.15 17.34
CA LEU A 140 -17.59 -1.33 18.04
C LEU A 140 -17.98 -0.95 19.48
N ASN A 141 -19.26 -1.10 19.81
CA ASN A 141 -19.81 -0.73 21.10
C ASN A 141 -19.84 -1.93 22.04
N PHE A 142 -19.21 -1.79 23.18
CA PHE A 142 -19.19 -2.75 24.27
C PHE A 142 -19.78 -2.14 25.53
N VAL A 143 -20.36 -3.00 26.36
CA VAL A 143 -20.85 -2.66 27.69
C VAL A 143 -20.11 -3.49 28.72
N SER A 144 -19.70 -2.85 29.81
CA SER A 144 -19.14 -3.52 30.98
C SER A 144 -20.05 -3.31 32.18
N PHE A 145 -20.48 -4.41 32.80
CA PHE A 145 -21.27 -4.42 34.03
C PHE A 145 -20.81 -5.58 34.91
N GLU A 146 -20.47 -5.32 36.18
CA GLU A 146 -19.92 -6.33 37.11
C GLU A 146 -18.74 -7.12 36.51
N ASP A 147 -17.78 -6.41 35.92
CA ASP A 147 -16.61 -6.99 35.23
C ASP A 147 -16.90 -7.91 34.04
N LYS A 148 -18.17 -8.05 33.65
CA LYS A 148 -18.58 -8.74 32.42
C LYS A 148 -18.60 -7.76 31.27
N LEU A 149 -17.79 -8.02 30.25
CA LEU A 149 -17.76 -7.25 29.01
C LEU A 149 -18.63 -7.94 27.96
N SER A 150 -19.52 -7.21 27.30
CA SER A 150 -20.38 -7.75 26.24
C SER A 150 -20.34 -6.85 25.02
N PHE A 151 -20.29 -7.45 23.83
CA PHE A 151 -20.48 -6.72 22.58
C PHE A 151 -21.97 -6.46 22.36
N VAL A 152 -22.32 -5.21 22.05
CA VAL A 152 -23.73 -4.80 21.88
C VAL A 152 -24.05 -4.54 20.43
N SER A 153 -23.24 -3.72 19.77
CA SER A 153 -23.52 -3.28 18.41
C SER A 153 -22.26 -2.75 17.73
N SER A 154 -22.36 -2.54 16.42
CA SER A 154 -21.37 -1.79 15.67
C SER A 154 -22.06 -0.74 14.81
N GLY A 155 -21.45 0.42 14.65
CA GLY A 155 -21.99 1.52 13.85
C GLY A 155 -20.89 2.42 13.30
N ILE A 156 -21.26 3.59 12.83
CA ILE A 156 -20.33 4.62 12.31
C ILE A 156 -20.26 5.85 13.20
N ASN A 157 -21.05 5.91 14.27
CA ASN A 157 -21.08 7.04 15.18
C ASN A 157 -20.44 6.64 16.51
N LEU A 158 -19.56 7.49 17.00
CA LEU A 158 -19.02 7.42 18.34
C LEU A 158 -19.93 8.26 19.26
N HIS A 159 -20.48 7.62 20.29
CA HIS A 159 -21.44 8.22 21.22
C HIS A 159 -20.82 8.35 22.62
N LEU A 160 -20.26 9.53 22.91
CA LEU A 160 -19.76 9.86 24.24
C LEU A 160 -20.82 10.65 25.02
N ASN A 161 -21.01 10.32 26.29
CA ASN A 161 -21.90 11.03 27.20
C ASN A 161 -21.53 12.51 27.19
N HIS A 162 -22.55 13.36 27.05
CA HIS A 162 -22.41 14.82 27.04
C HIS A 162 -21.65 15.42 25.84
N GLN A 163 -21.46 14.66 24.75
CA GLN A 163 -20.92 15.18 23.49
C GLN A 163 -21.84 14.87 22.30
N ASP A 164 -21.70 15.66 21.24
CA ASP A 164 -22.34 15.39 19.95
C ASP A 164 -21.77 14.11 19.33
N ASN A 165 -22.60 13.44 18.53
CA ASN A 165 -22.21 12.23 17.82
C ASN A 165 -21.07 12.52 16.85
N VAL A 166 -19.95 11.82 17.00
CA VAL A 166 -18.82 11.94 16.07
C VAL A 166 -18.94 10.88 14.98
N LEU A 167 -19.16 11.33 13.74
CA LEU A 167 -19.24 10.45 12.57
C LEU A 167 -17.85 9.96 12.18
N ILE A 168 -17.63 8.66 12.27
CA ILE A 168 -16.39 7.98 11.90
C ILE A 168 -16.47 7.48 10.46
N LYS A 169 -15.50 7.90 9.65
CA LYS A 169 -15.33 7.48 8.24
C LYS A 169 -14.04 6.70 7.99
N ASN A 170 -13.08 6.80 8.91
CA ASN A 170 -11.73 6.26 8.81
C ASN A 170 -11.36 5.62 10.15
N SER A 171 -10.45 4.65 10.10
CA SER A 171 -10.05 3.85 11.26
C SER A 171 -11.20 3.03 11.86
N THR A 172 -10.91 2.32 12.93
CA THR A 172 -11.91 1.61 13.72
C THR A 172 -11.63 1.85 15.20
N TYR A 173 -12.70 1.95 15.97
CA TYR A 173 -12.64 2.27 17.39
C TYR A 173 -13.45 1.25 18.18
N ARG A 174 -13.00 0.96 19.39
CA ARG A 174 -13.76 0.21 20.39
C ARG A 174 -14.18 1.16 21.48
N MET A 175 -15.48 1.30 21.69
CA MET A 175 -16.05 2.08 22.76
C MET A 175 -16.53 1.13 23.85
N VAL A 176 -16.08 1.33 25.09
CA VAL A 176 -16.54 0.55 26.24
C VAL A 176 -17.28 1.47 27.19
N SER A 177 -18.58 1.20 27.39
CA SER A 177 -19.42 1.89 28.35
C SER A 177 -19.51 1.10 29.64
N TYR A 178 -19.10 1.70 30.76
CA TYR A 178 -19.09 1.05 32.08
C TYR A 178 -20.31 1.45 32.89
N PHE A 179 -21.09 0.47 33.33
CA PHE A 179 -22.31 0.68 34.11
C PHE A 179 -22.10 0.22 35.55
N LEU A 180 -22.59 1.02 36.48
CA LEU A 180 -22.65 0.70 37.91
C LEU A 180 -24.06 0.27 38.29
N ARG A 181 -24.19 -0.35 39.48
CA ARG A 181 -25.50 -0.62 40.06
C ARG A 181 -26.24 0.70 40.36
N ASP A 182 -27.55 0.68 40.16
CA ASP A 182 -28.48 1.66 40.70
C ASP A 182 -28.89 1.27 42.14
N ASN A 183 -29.73 2.11 42.76
CA ASN A 183 -30.21 1.88 44.12
C ASN A 183 -31.13 0.65 44.24
N ALA A 184 -31.66 0.14 43.12
CA ALA A 184 -32.47 -1.08 43.06
C ALA A 184 -31.64 -2.34 42.75
N GLY A 185 -30.32 -2.20 42.60
CA GLY A 185 -29.38 -3.28 42.30
C GLY A 185 -29.24 -3.62 40.81
N GLY A 186 -29.97 -2.96 39.91
CA GLY A 186 -29.89 -3.12 38.45
C GLY A 186 -28.84 -2.20 37.81
N PRO A 187 -28.55 -2.33 36.50
CA PRO A 187 -27.65 -1.40 35.82
C PRO A 187 -28.29 -0.01 35.69
N ARG A 188 -27.52 1.04 36.00
CA ARG A 188 -27.95 2.44 35.77
C ARG A 188 -28.36 2.66 34.30
N GLN A 189 -29.26 3.63 34.05
CA GLN A 189 -29.66 3.97 32.68
C GLN A 189 -28.54 4.62 31.85
N SER A 190 -27.62 5.34 32.51
CA SER A 190 -26.49 5.99 31.86
C SER A 190 -25.17 5.39 32.34
N PRO A 191 -24.16 5.25 31.46
CA PRO A 191 -22.87 4.73 31.86
C PRO A 191 -22.16 5.72 32.81
N ALA A 192 -21.44 5.19 33.79
CA ALA A 192 -20.67 5.97 34.75
C ALA A 192 -19.44 6.62 34.08
N PHE A 193 -18.81 5.90 33.15
CA PHE A 193 -17.73 6.41 32.31
C PHE A 193 -17.63 5.60 31.01
N GLN A 194 -16.97 6.17 30.01
CA GLN A 194 -16.78 5.54 28.70
C GLN A 194 -15.33 5.70 28.26
N HIS A 195 -14.76 4.61 27.74
CA HIS A 195 -13.40 4.61 27.19
C HIS A 195 -13.45 4.34 25.69
N VAL A 196 -12.61 5.04 24.94
CA VAL A 196 -12.47 4.86 23.49
C VAL A 196 -11.08 4.38 23.19
N PHE A 197 -10.97 3.26 22.50
CA PHE A 197 -9.71 2.69 22.10
C PHE A 197 -9.56 2.71 20.58
N ALA A 198 -8.40 3.15 20.12
CA ALA A 198 -7.98 3.01 18.74
C ALA A 198 -7.85 1.54 18.34
N TYR A 199 -7.72 1.32 17.03
CA TYR A 199 -7.37 0.02 16.47
C TYR A 199 -6.05 -0.55 17.02
N SER A 200 -5.06 0.32 17.27
CA SER A 200 -3.77 -0.03 17.88
C SER A 200 -3.89 -0.51 19.33
N GLY A 201 -5.01 -0.20 20.00
CA GLY A 201 -5.22 -0.42 21.43
C GLY A 201 -4.92 0.80 22.30
N GLU A 202 -4.41 1.87 21.71
CA GLU A 202 -4.23 3.17 22.38
C GLU A 202 -5.57 3.72 22.89
N GLU A 203 -5.56 4.32 24.08
CA GLU A 203 -6.74 4.93 24.69
C GLU A 203 -6.84 6.40 24.29
N LEU A 204 -7.90 6.75 23.57
CA LEU A 204 -8.13 8.09 22.99
C LEU A 204 -9.21 8.88 23.74
N SER A 205 -9.71 8.38 24.87
CA SER A 205 -10.85 8.96 25.60
C SER A 205 -10.63 10.45 25.91
N ASN A 206 -9.46 10.79 26.46
CA ASN A 206 -9.13 12.17 26.84
C ASN A 206 -8.90 13.09 25.64
N GLU A 207 -8.22 12.61 24.59
CA GLU A 207 -7.95 13.41 23.39
C GLU A 207 -9.24 13.84 22.69
N ILE A 208 -10.21 12.92 22.61
CA ILE A 208 -11.52 13.18 22.03
C ILE A 208 -12.30 14.16 22.91
N ILE A 209 -12.27 13.98 24.23
CA ILE A 209 -12.97 14.87 25.18
C ILE A 209 -12.40 16.28 25.15
N GLN A 210 -11.07 16.41 25.17
CA GLN A 210 -10.37 17.70 25.22
C GLN A 210 -10.39 18.45 23.88
N LYS A 211 -10.91 17.84 22.81
CA LYS A 211 -10.96 18.41 21.45
C LYS A 211 -9.61 18.98 21.02
N HIS A 212 -8.52 18.29 21.36
CA HIS A 212 -7.19 18.74 20.95
C HIS A 212 -7.17 18.88 19.43
N GLN A 213 -6.76 20.05 18.93
CA GLN A 213 -6.64 20.24 17.50
C GLN A 213 -5.43 19.44 17.01
N PRO A 214 -5.60 18.56 16.01
CA PRO A 214 -4.48 17.82 15.46
C PRO A 214 -3.51 18.80 14.79
N GLU A 215 -2.22 18.52 14.90
CA GLU A 215 -1.19 19.23 14.15
C GLU A 215 -1.02 18.59 12.77
N ALA A 216 -0.92 19.42 11.73
CA ALA A 216 -0.68 18.92 10.38
C ALA A 216 0.70 18.27 10.29
N GLN A 217 0.75 17.07 9.72
CA GLN A 217 1.98 16.31 9.52
C GLN A 217 2.45 16.40 8.07
N ARG A 218 3.74 16.15 7.84
CA ARG A 218 4.35 15.96 6.52
C ARG A 218 4.81 14.53 6.36
N TYR A 219 4.17 13.81 5.45
CA TYR A 219 4.48 12.40 5.17
C TYR A 219 5.26 12.22 3.87
N LEU A 220 6.21 11.30 3.87
CA LEU A 220 6.94 10.88 2.68
C LEU A 220 6.53 9.47 2.27
N VAL A 221 6.06 9.29 1.04
CA VAL A 221 5.58 8.01 0.53
C VAL A 221 6.49 7.50 -0.58
N PHE A 222 7.06 6.32 -0.36
CA PHE A 222 7.86 5.60 -1.33
C PHE A 222 7.00 4.55 -2.05
N VAL A 223 6.87 4.67 -3.37
CA VAL A 223 6.14 3.73 -4.22
C VAL A 223 7.11 2.99 -5.16
N ASN A 224 7.39 1.72 -4.85
CA ASN A 224 8.33 0.95 -5.66
C ASN A 224 7.73 0.53 -7.02
N GLY A 225 8.59 0.04 -7.91
CA GLY A 225 8.20 -0.55 -9.19
C GLY A 225 8.30 -2.08 -9.18
N TYR A 226 8.53 -2.66 -10.36
CA TYR A 226 8.66 -4.11 -10.53
C TYR A 226 9.82 -4.69 -9.72
N ARG A 227 9.53 -5.66 -8.83
CA ARG A 227 10.53 -6.32 -7.96
C ARG A 227 11.35 -7.42 -8.65
N GLY A 228 11.13 -7.63 -9.95
CA GLY A 228 11.87 -8.58 -10.75
C GLY A 228 11.18 -9.95 -10.94
N PRO A 229 11.73 -10.80 -11.82
CA PRO A 229 11.04 -11.99 -12.34
C PRO A 229 10.67 -13.06 -11.31
N ARG A 230 11.40 -13.11 -10.18
CA ARG A 230 11.13 -14.03 -9.07
C ARG A 230 9.81 -13.71 -8.36
N TYR A 231 9.43 -12.43 -8.34
CA TYR A 231 8.25 -11.93 -7.65
C TYR A 231 7.08 -11.60 -8.61
N ASP A 232 7.21 -11.97 -9.88
CA ASP A 232 6.22 -11.67 -10.94
C ASP A 232 4.80 -12.19 -10.64
N LYS A 233 4.68 -13.29 -9.88
CA LYS A 233 3.38 -13.86 -9.43
C LYS A 233 2.88 -13.25 -8.12
N GLN A 234 3.66 -12.38 -7.49
CA GLN A 234 3.37 -11.70 -6.24
C GLN A 234 3.09 -10.22 -6.56
N GLU A 235 1.88 -9.93 -7.02
CA GLU A 235 1.46 -8.54 -7.23
C GLU A 235 1.27 -7.79 -5.91
N SER A 236 1.07 -6.48 -5.98
CA SER A 236 0.73 -5.64 -4.83
C SER A 236 -0.42 -6.21 -4.01
N ARG A 237 -0.33 -6.09 -2.69
CA ARG A 237 -1.47 -6.31 -1.77
C ARG A 237 -2.26 -5.04 -1.48
N ASN A 238 -1.82 -3.90 -2.01
CA ASN A 238 -2.38 -2.57 -1.79
C ASN A 238 -2.37 -2.13 -0.31
N GLU A 239 -1.39 -2.62 0.44
CA GLU A 239 -1.23 -2.40 1.88
C GLU A 239 -0.22 -1.28 2.12
N VAL A 240 -0.41 -0.53 3.21
CA VAL A 240 0.51 0.53 3.64
C VAL A 240 1.48 -0.05 4.66
N TYR A 241 2.77 0.28 4.51
CA TYR A 241 3.84 -0.16 5.40
C TYR A 241 4.67 1.03 5.87
N MET A 242 5.22 0.97 7.09
CA MET A 242 6.16 1.99 7.61
C MET A 242 7.63 1.65 7.32
N ASN A 243 7.91 0.55 6.62
CA ASN A 243 9.27 0.14 6.25
C ASN A 243 9.36 -0.50 4.87
N ASP A 244 10.54 -0.43 4.24
CA ASP A 244 10.83 -1.15 3.01
C ASP A 244 10.97 -2.66 3.27
N ARG A 245 9.85 -3.36 3.26
CA ARG A 245 9.79 -4.81 3.42
C ARG A 245 10.50 -5.60 2.31
N THR A 246 10.85 -4.94 1.21
CA THR A 246 11.38 -5.56 -0.01
C THR A 246 12.86 -5.28 -0.25
N ASN A 247 13.46 -4.35 0.50
CA ASN A 247 14.79 -3.82 0.24
C ASN A 247 14.94 -3.38 -1.23
N TYR A 248 13.90 -2.71 -1.74
CA TYR A 248 13.83 -2.18 -3.10
C TYR A 248 14.60 -0.87 -3.25
N TRP A 249 14.66 -0.06 -2.21
CA TRP A 249 15.18 1.30 -2.29
C TRP A 249 16.70 1.40 -2.09
N PHE A 250 17.38 0.31 -1.69
CA PHE A 250 18.84 0.26 -1.56
C PHE A 250 19.45 1.45 -0.79
N LYS A 251 18.76 1.95 0.25
CA LYS A 251 19.14 3.12 1.07
C LYS A 251 19.06 4.48 0.36
N ILE A 252 18.59 4.55 -0.89
CA ILE A 252 18.32 5.86 -1.52
C ILE A 252 17.20 6.60 -0.76
N ASP A 253 16.28 5.85 -0.16
CA ASP A 253 15.22 6.35 0.70
C ASP A 253 15.77 7.10 1.91
N ASP A 254 16.85 6.62 2.53
CA ASP A 254 17.55 7.35 3.61
C ASP A 254 18.00 8.74 3.15
N ARG A 255 18.43 8.89 1.88
CA ARG A 255 18.86 10.18 1.32
C ARG A 255 17.69 11.13 1.09
N PHE A 256 16.55 10.61 0.63
CA PHE A 256 15.31 11.37 0.53
C PHE A 256 14.82 11.81 1.91
N ILE A 257 14.75 10.90 2.88
CA ILE A 257 14.34 11.20 4.26
C ILE A 257 15.24 12.28 4.85
N LYS A 258 16.56 12.19 4.65
CA LYS A 258 17.52 13.18 5.13
C LYS A 258 17.35 14.55 4.48
N ARG A 259 16.92 14.65 3.22
CA ARG A 259 16.71 15.94 2.54
C ARG A 259 15.35 16.54 2.86
N LEU A 260 14.31 15.72 2.86
CA LEU A 260 12.92 16.15 2.95
C LEU A 260 12.43 16.33 4.40
N HIS A 261 13.11 15.71 5.37
CA HIS A 261 12.76 15.77 6.80
C HIS A 261 11.27 15.50 7.09
N PRO A 262 10.70 14.37 6.63
CA PRO A 262 9.30 14.04 6.90
C PRO A 262 9.09 13.62 8.37
N ASP A 263 7.88 13.82 8.90
CA ASP A 263 7.49 13.34 10.22
C ASP A 263 7.38 11.82 10.25
N THR A 264 6.89 11.23 9.16
CA THR A 264 6.78 9.78 8.99
C THR A 264 6.92 9.38 7.53
N SER A 265 7.54 8.22 7.30
CA SER A 265 7.71 7.63 5.97
C SER A 265 6.90 6.35 5.80
N PHE A 266 6.28 6.22 4.63
CA PHE A 266 5.47 5.06 4.24
C PHE A 266 5.99 4.43 2.95
N TYR A 267 5.75 3.13 2.80
CA TYR A 267 6.21 2.33 1.68
C TYR A 267 5.03 1.55 1.11
N LEU A 268 4.79 1.73 -0.20
CA LEU A 268 3.73 1.07 -0.95
C LEU A 268 4.33 0.17 -2.03
N ASP A 269 3.75 -1.03 -2.19
CA ASP A 269 4.21 -2.03 -3.16
C ASP A 269 3.52 -1.79 -4.52
N GLY A 270 4.08 -0.98 -5.41
CA GLY A 270 3.67 -0.79 -6.81
C GLY A 270 4.16 -1.89 -7.77
N SER A 271 4.56 -3.06 -7.26
CA SER A 271 5.02 -4.19 -8.07
C SER A 271 3.86 -4.97 -8.71
N PHE A 272 3.80 -4.99 -10.04
CA PHE A 272 2.82 -5.75 -10.81
C PHE A 272 3.46 -6.69 -11.83
N PRO A 273 2.79 -7.74 -12.30
CA PRO A 273 3.39 -8.72 -13.20
C PRO A 273 3.79 -8.06 -14.53
N VAL A 274 4.85 -8.55 -15.18
CA VAL A 274 5.38 -7.98 -16.44
C VAL A 274 4.32 -7.85 -17.56
N LYS A 275 3.22 -8.62 -17.49
CA LYS A 275 2.10 -8.48 -18.44
C LYS A 275 1.45 -7.09 -18.42
N THR A 276 1.62 -6.33 -17.35
CA THR A 276 1.09 -4.96 -17.21
C THR A 276 2.08 -3.88 -17.68
N SER A 277 3.25 -4.31 -18.17
CA SER A 277 4.33 -3.43 -18.63
C SER A 277 4.28 -3.17 -20.13
N ASN A 278 5.11 -2.23 -20.61
CA ASN A 278 5.37 -2.07 -22.06
C ASN A 278 5.86 -3.35 -22.76
N HIS A 279 6.42 -4.30 -22.01
CA HIS A 279 6.95 -5.55 -22.58
C HIS A 279 5.89 -6.64 -22.73
N HIS A 280 4.75 -6.55 -22.05
CA HIS A 280 3.66 -7.55 -21.98
C HIS A 280 4.03 -8.98 -21.55
N SER A 281 5.31 -9.35 -21.56
CA SER A 281 5.79 -10.68 -21.21
C SER A 281 7.30 -10.66 -20.94
N LYS A 282 7.81 -11.67 -20.23
CA LYS A 282 9.26 -11.85 -20.01
C LYS A 282 10.02 -12.09 -21.30
N LEU A 283 9.40 -12.78 -22.27
CA LEU A 283 9.98 -13.00 -23.60
C LEU A 283 10.08 -11.69 -24.38
N GLY A 284 9.06 -10.84 -24.33
CA GLY A 284 9.08 -9.51 -24.94
C GLY A 284 10.22 -8.65 -24.40
N PHE A 285 10.42 -8.67 -23.08
CA PHE A 285 11.57 -8.03 -22.42
C PHE A 285 12.90 -8.60 -22.90
N GLY A 286 13.06 -9.93 -22.91
CA GLY A 286 14.30 -10.58 -23.37
C GLY A 286 14.66 -10.25 -24.82
N TRP A 287 13.66 -10.18 -25.71
CA TRP A 287 13.88 -9.76 -27.09
C TRP A 287 14.30 -8.29 -27.21
N SER A 288 13.70 -7.40 -26.43
CA SER A 288 14.09 -5.98 -26.40
C SER A 288 15.54 -5.81 -25.91
N TYR A 289 15.92 -6.55 -24.87
CA TYR A 289 17.29 -6.58 -24.35
C TYR A 289 18.30 -7.01 -25.42
N LEU A 290 18.11 -8.21 -26.01
CA LEU A 290 19.04 -8.77 -27.00
C LEU A 290 19.26 -7.87 -28.22
N ARG A 291 18.19 -7.23 -28.70
CA ARG A 291 18.22 -6.31 -29.85
C ARG A 291 18.97 -5.01 -29.55
N SER A 292 19.05 -4.61 -28.29
CA SER A 292 19.57 -3.32 -27.86
C SER A 292 21.02 -3.38 -27.39
N VAL A 293 21.42 -4.40 -26.62
CA VAL A 293 22.77 -4.50 -26.06
C VAL A 293 23.87 -4.80 -27.10
N HIS A 294 23.53 -5.47 -28.20
CA HIS A 294 24.47 -5.78 -29.29
C HIS A 294 24.58 -4.65 -30.33
N SER A 295 23.95 -3.50 -30.10
CA SER A 295 23.78 -2.44 -31.11
C SER A 295 24.64 -1.20 -30.86
N ARG A 296 25.86 -1.39 -30.32
CA ARG A 296 26.76 -0.32 -29.82
C ARG A 296 27.03 0.85 -30.79
N ILE A 297 26.77 0.69 -32.10
CA ILE A 297 27.12 1.68 -33.15
C ILE A 297 25.90 1.97 -34.08
N SER A 298 24.69 1.56 -33.70
CA SER A 298 23.54 1.65 -34.61
C SER A 298 22.80 2.99 -34.52
N ASN A 299 22.98 3.86 -35.52
CA ASN A 299 22.12 5.03 -35.80
C ASN A 299 20.68 4.65 -36.22
N LYS A 300 20.33 3.35 -36.33
CA LYS A 300 18.93 2.94 -36.51
C LYS A 300 18.16 3.30 -35.23
N LYS A 301 17.53 4.48 -35.34
CA LYS A 301 16.55 5.16 -34.47
C LYS A 301 15.87 4.18 -33.51
N TYR A 302 15.73 4.58 -32.24
CA TYR A 302 15.21 3.90 -31.03
C TYR A 302 14.05 2.86 -31.12
N GLN A 303 13.57 2.52 -32.31
CA GLN A 303 12.59 1.49 -32.70
C GLN A 303 12.83 0.08 -32.12
N ARG A 304 14.02 -0.20 -31.58
CA ARG A 304 14.32 -1.48 -30.91
C ARG A 304 13.87 -1.53 -29.45
N LEU A 305 13.55 -0.36 -28.87
CA LEU A 305 12.95 -0.23 -27.56
C LEU A 305 11.44 -0.44 -27.64
N ASN A 306 10.85 -0.99 -26.58
CA ASN A 306 9.41 -1.11 -26.45
C ASN A 306 8.81 0.24 -25.98
N LEU A 307 8.66 1.16 -26.94
CA LEU A 307 8.15 2.52 -26.71
C LEU A 307 6.62 2.58 -26.62
N VAL A 308 5.93 1.57 -27.14
CA VAL A 308 4.47 1.51 -27.13
C VAL A 308 4.00 1.26 -25.71
N SER A 309 3.17 2.17 -25.19
CA SER A 309 2.55 1.99 -23.88
C SER A 309 1.60 0.81 -23.89
N ASN A 310 1.42 0.20 -22.72
CA ASN A 310 0.38 -0.78 -22.43
C ASN A 310 -0.76 -0.14 -21.60
N PRO A 311 -1.81 0.44 -22.23
CA PRO A 311 -2.94 1.09 -21.55
C PRO A 311 -3.65 0.20 -20.53
N GLU A 312 -3.98 -1.04 -20.89
CA GLU A 312 -4.68 -1.97 -20.01
C GLU A 312 -3.85 -2.29 -18.75
N GLY A 313 -2.56 -2.52 -18.94
CA GLY A 313 -1.61 -2.72 -17.86
C GLY A 313 -1.45 -1.47 -16.97
N PHE A 314 -1.49 -0.28 -17.57
CA PHE A 314 -1.46 0.98 -16.84
C PHE A 314 -2.71 1.19 -15.99
N ASP A 315 -3.89 1.05 -16.59
CA ASP A 315 -5.18 1.29 -15.94
C ASP A 315 -5.46 0.27 -14.85
N TYR A 316 -5.00 -0.97 -15.03
CA TYR A 316 -4.99 -1.95 -13.96
C TYR A 316 -4.18 -1.44 -12.75
N ARG A 317 -2.93 -1.00 -12.94
CA ARG A 317 -2.08 -0.46 -11.88
C ARG A 317 -2.69 0.79 -11.23
N TYR A 318 -3.25 1.68 -12.04
CA TYR A 318 -3.96 2.87 -11.58
C TYR A 318 -5.13 2.52 -10.65
N SER A 319 -5.99 1.57 -11.05
CA SER A 319 -7.13 1.14 -10.22
C SER A 319 -6.69 0.55 -8.87
N ARG A 320 -5.52 -0.11 -8.83
CA ARG A 320 -4.92 -0.60 -7.59
C ARG A 320 -4.35 0.53 -6.74
N GLY A 321 -3.82 1.57 -7.38
CA GLY A 321 -3.45 2.84 -6.78
C GLY A 321 -4.60 3.48 -6.00
N VAL A 322 -5.78 3.53 -6.62
CA VAL A 322 -7.00 4.06 -5.97
C VAL A 322 -7.32 3.28 -4.69
N LEU A 323 -7.22 1.95 -4.72
CA LEU A 323 -7.48 1.12 -3.55
C LEU A 323 -6.49 1.38 -2.40
N VAL A 324 -5.19 1.50 -2.70
CA VAL A 324 -4.21 1.82 -1.64
C VAL A 324 -4.35 3.24 -1.13
N GLY A 325 -4.80 4.19 -1.96
CA GLY A 325 -5.04 5.55 -1.52
C GLY A 325 -6.09 5.65 -0.43
N LYS A 326 -7.13 4.80 -0.50
CA LYS A 326 -8.11 4.69 0.58
C LYS A 326 -7.50 4.11 1.85
N ALA A 327 -6.67 3.08 1.73
CA ALA A 327 -5.96 2.49 2.87
C ALA A 327 -4.99 3.49 3.51
N PHE A 328 -4.32 4.31 2.69
CA PHE A 328 -3.40 5.36 3.13
C PHE A 328 -4.12 6.51 3.84
N LEU A 329 -5.24 7.01 3.31
CA LEU A 329 -6.06 8.00 4.02
C LEU A 329 -6.52 7.49 5.37
N ASN A 330 -6.88 6.22 5.44
CA ASN A 330 -7.31 5.57 6.66
C ASN A 330 -6.17 5.39 7.67
N GLU A 331 -4.91 5.37 7.23
CA GLU A 331 -3.73 5.39 8.10
C GLU A 331 -3.44 6.79 8.65
N ILE A 332 -3.37 7.79 7.78
CA ILE A 332 -3.02 9.16 8.20
C ILE A 332 -4.18 9.87 8.92
N ARG A 333 -5.41 9.34 8.79
CA ARG A 333 -6.60 9.82 9.51
C ARG A 333 -7.10 8.80 10.53
N ASN A 334 -6.19 8.39 11.41
CA ASN A 334 -6.43 7.32 12.38
C ASN A 334 -7.08 7.78 13.70
N THR A 335 -7.31 9.08 13.88
CA THR A 335 -8.03 9.67 15.03
C THR A 335 -9.30 10.39 14.59
N PRO A 336 -10.31 10.57 15.46
CA PRO A 336 -11.59 11.14 15.06
C PRO A 336 -11.50 12.57 14.52
N ASN A 337 -10.54 13.37 14.98
CA ASN A 337 -10.42 14.78 14.62
C ASN A 337 -9.40 15.07 13.50
N SER A 338 -8.66 14.05 13.03
CA SER A 338 -7.58 14.23 12.05
C SER A 338 -8.01 14.86 10.72
N TYR A 339 -9.31 14.87 10.41
CA TYR A 339 -9.85 15.48 9.20
C TYR A 339 -9.89 17.03 9.25
N LEU A 340 -9.71 17.62 10.43
CA LEU A 340 -9.75 19.08 10.64
C LEU A 340 -8.53 19.79 10.06
N VAL A 341 -7.42 19.07 9.88
CA VAL A 341 -6.20 19.58 9.24
C VAL A 341 -5.86 18.74 8.01
N LYS A 342 -5.14 19.33 7.07
CA LYS A 342 -4.64 18.62 5.88
C LYS A 342 -3.15 18.39 6.04
N ASP A 343 -2.77 17.11 6.08
CA ASP A 343 -1.37 16.72 6.02
C ASP A 343 -0.77 17.04 4.65
N THR A 344 0.54 17.24 4.60
CA THR A 344 1.29 17.40 3.36
C THR A 344 1.90 16.07 2.94
N ILE A 345 1.71 15.66 1.68
CA ILE A 345 2.21 14.39 1.17
C ILE A 345 3.29 14.65 0.11
N ASP A 346 4.51 14.21 0.41
CA ASP A 346 5.60 14.05 -0.55
C ASP A 346 5.63 12.61 -1.06
N ILE A 347 5.95 12.40 -2.34
CA ILE A 347 5.98 11.07 -2.96
C ILE A 347 7.25 10.89 -3.79
N VAL A 348 7.90 9.74 -3.62
CA VAL A 348 8.92 9.23 -4.52
C VAL A 348 8.38 7.95 -5.14
N CYS A 349 8.20 7.92 -6.46
CA CYS A 349 7.77 6.71 -7.14
C CYS A 349 8.75 6.28 -8.23
N HIS A 350 8.79 4.98 -8.48
CA HIS A 350 9.71 4.39 -9.44
C HIS A 350 8.99 3.50 -10.46
N SER A 351 9.38 3.59 -11.74
CA SER A 351 9.01 2.60 -12.77
C SER A 351 7.49 2.39 -12.86
N MET A 352 7.03 1.14 -12.72
CA MET A 352 5.61 0.78 -12.74
C MET A 352 4.79 1.46 -11.63
N GLY A 353 5.45 1.87 -10.55
CA GLY A 353 4.87 2.60 -9.44
C GLY A 353 4.29 3.95 -9.84
N TYR A 354 4.64 4.50 -11.01
CA TYR A 354 4.04 5.73 -11.52
C TYR A 354 2.52 5.63 -11.71
N ALA A 355 2.04 4.65 -12.47
CA ALA A 355 0.60 4.45 -12.71
C ALA A 355 -0.16 4.22 -11.40
N TYR A 356 0.44 3.46 -10.48
CA TYR A 356 -0.09 3.20 -9.15
C TYR A 356 -0.16 4.47 -8.29
N THR A 357 0.86 5.33 -8.39
CA THR A 357 0.92 6.62 -7.70
C THR A 357 -0.16 7.57 -8.21
N LEU A 358 -0.45 7.60 -9.52
CA LEU A 358 -1.55 8.41 -10.03
C LEU A 358 -2.91 8.00 -9.45
N GLY A 359 -3.16 6.70 -9.30
CA GLY A 359 -4.39 6.22 -8.66
C GLY A 359 -4.46 6.57 -7.17
N LEU A 360 -3.33 6.50 -6.47
CA LEU A 360 -3.20 6.98 -5.09
C LEU A 360 -3.57 8.47 -5.02
N LEU A 361 -2.95 9.30 -5.84
CA LEU A 361 -3.16 10.76 -5.89
C LEU A 361 -4.61 11.13 -6.21
N GLU A 362 -5.28 10.41 -7.11
CA GLU A 362 -6.71 10.62 -7.39
C GLU A 362 -7.57 10.49 -6.12
N THR A 363 -7.23 9.54 -5.25
CA THR A 363 -7.94 9.34 -3.98
C THR A 363 -7.65 10.45 -2.97
N LEU A 364 -6.40 10.94 -2.95
CA LEU A 364 -5.96 11.97 -2.02
C LEU A 364 -6.38 13.39 -2.41
N LYS A 365 -6.82 13.59 -3.65
CA LYS A 365 -7.16 14.91 -4.18
C LYS A 365 -8.21 15.62 -3.31
N GLY A 366 -7.91 16.85 -2.92
CA GLY A 366 -8.76 17.68 -2.05
C GLY A 366 -8.71 17.31 -0.56
N GLN A 367 -8.12 16.17 -0.20
CA GLN A 367 -8.06 15.63 1.16
C GLN A 367 -6.75 15.93 1.87
N VAL A 368 -5.69 16.19 1.12
CA VAL A 368 -4.34 16.52 1.61
C VAL A 368 -3.78 17.72 0.86
N VAL A 369 -2.66 18.25 1.32
CA VAL A 369 -1.81 19.16 0.52
C VAL A 369 -0.81 18.32 -0.25
N PHE A 370 -0.71 18.53 -1.56
CA PHE A 370 0.31 17.86 -2.37
C PHE A 370 1.62 18.63 -2.29
N GLY A 371 2.62 18.01 -1.67
CA GLY A 371 3.97 18.54 -1.56
C GLY A 371 4.78 18.25 -2.83
N LYS A 372 5.87 17.50 -2.67
CA LYS A 372 6.87 17.21 -3.68
C LYS A 372 6.64 15.83 -4.29
N LEU A 373 6.72 15.72 -5.62
CA LEU A 373 6.58 14.47 -6.36
C LEU A 373 7.82 14.19 -7.21
N TYR A 374 8.54 13.13 -6.87
CA TYR A 374 9.75 12.70 -7.55
C TYR A 374 9.50 11.39 -8.32
N LEU A 375 9.63 11.46 -9.64
CA LEU A 375 9.31 10.38 -10.57
C LEU A 375 10.62 9.79 -11.11
N LEU A 376 11.04 8.64 -10.57
CA LEU A 376 12.23 7.93 -11.01
C LEU A 376 11.85 6.92 -12.10
N ALA A 377 12.47 7.02 -13.27
CA ALA A 377 12.29 6.06 -14.37
C ALA A 377 10.82 5.71 -14.74
N PRO A 378 9.83 6.63 -14.72
CA PRO A 378 8.42 6.26 -14.77
C PRO A 378 8.06 5.46 -16.03
N GLU A 379 7.38 4.32 -15.84
CA GLU A 379 6.95 3.46 -16.95
C GLU A 379 5.59 3.90 -17.51
N ASN A 380 5.45 3.87 -18.85
CA ASN A 380 4.29 4.38 -19.59
C ASN A 380 3.95 5.85 -19.27
N ALA A 381 4.96 6.65 -18.92
CA ALA A 381 4.75 8.01 -18.38
C ALA A 381 3.95 8.95 -19.30
N GLY A 382 4.01 8.74 -20.60
CA GLY A 382 3.29 9.55 -21.59
C GLY A 382 1.80 9.22 -21.75
N TYR A 383 1.28 8.18 -21.08
CA TYR A 383 -0.09 7.72 -21.28
C TYR A 383 -1.14 8.55 -20.52
N LYS A 384 -0.92 8.80 -19.23
CA LYS A 384 -1.78 9.63 -18.36
C LYS A 384 -0.91 10.44 -17.40
N GLY A 385 -1.45 11.56 -16.94
CA GLY A 385 -0.82 12.43 -15.95
C GLY A 385 -1.87 13.20 -15.16
N MET A 386 -1.44 14.22 -14.43
CA MET A 386 -2.29 15.12 -13.66
C MET A 386 -1.93 16.57 -13.97
N ASP A 387 -2.68 17.49 -13.38
CA ASP A 387 -2.28 18.89 -13.33
C ASP A 387 -1.16 19.06 -12.29
N TRP A 388 0.07 19.24 -12.78
CA TRP A 388 1.28 19.29 -11.95
C TRP A 388 1.40 20.57 -11.13
N ASN A 389 0.59 21.59 -11.41
CA ASN A 389 0.57 22.85 -10.64
C ASN A 389 -0.12 22.71 -9.27
N GLN A 390 -0.75 21.56 -8.99
CA GLN A 390 -1.31 21.26 -7.67
C GLN A 390 -0.26 20.87 -6.64
N PHE A 391 0.99 20.66 -7.07
CA PHE A 391 2.11 20.22 -6.24
C PHE A 391 3.04 21.39 -5.93
N GLU A 392 3.66 21.37 -4.76
CA GLU A 392 4.80 22.25 -4.43
C GLU A 392 5.94 22.06 -5.45
N GLN A 393 6.21 20.82 -5.85
CA GLN A 393 7.28 20.49 -6.79
C GLN A 393 7.02 19.15 -7.51
N VAL A 394 7.36 19.05 -8.80
CA VAL A 394 7.32 17.78 -9.56
C VAL A 394 8.55 17.62 -10.45
N TRP A 395 9.30 16.55 -10.26
CA TRP A 395 10.46 16.25 -11.12
C TRP A 395 10.45 14.83 -11.65
N GLN A 396 10.60 14.71 -12.97
CA GLN A 396 10.92 13.45 -13.63
C GLN A 396 12.43 13.29 -13.79
N TYR A 397 12.96 12.15 -13.36
CA TYR A 397 14.36 11.77 -13.56
C TYR A 397 14.49 10.50 -14.40
N GLY A 398 15.39 10.49 -15.38
CA GLY A 398 15.69 9.29 -16.16
C GLY A 398 16.62 9.52 -17.34
N SER A 399 16.67 8.55 -18.25
CA SER A 399 17.44 8.68 -19.50
C SER A 399 16.89 9.78 -20.41
N ASN A 400 17.74 10.31 -21.28
CA ASN A 400 17.43 11.40 -22.22
C ASN A 400 16.80 10.93 -23.55
N LEU A 401 16.10 9.78 -23.54
CA LEU A 401 15.43 9.26 -24.73
C LEU A 401 14.52 10.33 -25.36
N GLY A 402 14.68 10.54 -26.67
CA GLY A 402 13.92 11.51 -27.46
C GLY A 402 14.43 12.96 -27.40
N GLN A 403 15.49 13.25 -26.64
CA GLN A 403 16.16 14.55 -26.64
C GLN A 403 17.10 14.72 -27.85
N LYS A 404 17.48 15.96 -28.16
CA LYS A 404 18.38 16.28 -29.30
C LYS A 404 19.75 15.62 -29.15
N ASP A 405 20.23 15.52 -27.92
CA ASP A 405 21.51 14.93 -27.50
C ASP A 405 21.32 13.54 -26.86
N ALA A 406 20.27 12.82 -27.27
CA ALA A 406 19.94 11.52 -26.71
C ALA A 406 21.09 10.51 -26.81
N ASP A 407 21.33 9.78 -25.72
CA ASP A 407 22.40 8.79 -25.62
C ASP A 407 22.21 7.63 -26.63
N PRO A 408 23.30 6.97 -27.05
CA PRO A 408 23.23 5.71 -27.77
C PRO A 408 22.28 4.70 -27.14
N LEU A 409 21.62 3.89 -27.97
CA LEU A 409 20.63 2.90 -27.56
C LEU A 409 21.07 2.00 -26.39
N CYS A 410 22.34 1.61 -26.34
CA CYS A 410 22.85 0.75 -25.26
C CYS A 410 22.92 1.41 -23.88
N PHE A 411 22.86 2.75 -23.81
CA PHE A 411 22.86 3.55 -22.59
C PHE A 411 21.47 4.04 -22.19
N GLN A 412 20.49 3.91 -23.08
CA GLN A 412 19.08 4.21 -22.78
C GLN A 412 18.50 3.19 -21.80
N ASP A 413 17.55 3.61 -20.98
CA ASP A 413 16.70 2.70 -20.22
C ASP A 413 15.88 1.83 -21.20
N GLY A 414 16.13 0.53 -21.17
CA GLY A 414 15.40 -0.44 -21.96
C GLY A 414 14.37 -1.25 -21.18
N VAL A 415 14.36 -1.13 -19.85
CA VAL A 415 13.37 -1.76 -18.99
C VAL A 415 12.08 -0.94 -19.03
N ALA A 416 12.17 0.38 -18.88
CA ALA A 416 11.11 1.32 -19.14
C ALA A 416 11.64 2.42 -20.05
N PRO A 417 11.56 2.27 -21.39
CA PRO A 417 11.97 3.33 -22.29
C PRO A 417 11.34 4.67 -21.93
N GLN A 418 12.18 5.63 -21.55
CA GLN A 418 11.75 6.82 -20.83
C GLN A 418 11.02 7.79 -21.75
N ALA A 419 9.70 7.87 -21.58
CA ALA A 419 8.87 8.90 -22.17
C ALA A 419 8.77 10.10 -21.23
N THR A 420 8.60 11.29 -21.79
CA THR A 420 8.21 12.46 -21.00
C THR A 420 6.86 12.20 -20.33
N VAL A 421 6.77 12.48 -19.03
CA VAL A 421 5.53 12.40 -18.26
C VAL A 421 4.46 13.28 -18.91
N TRP A 422 3.26 12.75 -19.06
CA TRP A 422 2.16 13.44 -19.72
C TRP A 422 1.94 14.83 -19.09
N GLY A 423 1.89 15.88 -19.93
CA GLY A 423 1.66 17.25 -19.49
C GLY A 423 2.87 17.97 -18.86
N ILE A 424 3.94 17.27 -18.44
CA ILE A 424 5.03 17.89 -17.67
C ILE A 424 5.76 19.01 -18.44
N ASN A 425 5.99 18.82 -19.75
CA ASN A 425 6.65 19.84 -20.57
C ASN A 425 5.73 21.05 -20.84
N LYS A 426 4.41 20.85 -20.89
CA LYS A 426 3.45 21.95 -21.07
C LYS A 426 3.32 22.81 -19.82
N GLN A 427 3.66 22.24 -18.66
CA GLN A 427 3.62 22.90 -17.35
C GLN A 427 5.03 23.15 -16.80
N GLN A 428 6.05 23.14 -17.67
CA GLN A 428 7.43 23.30 -17.23
C GLN A 428 7.63 24.68 -16.60
N SER A 429 8.16 24.68 -15.38
CA SER A 429 8.41 25.86 -14.58
C SER A 429 9.66 25.67 -13.72
N ASN A 430 9.91 26.58 -12.77
CA ASN A 430 10.95 26.41 -11.75
C ASN A 430 10.64 25.28 -10.75
N HIS A 431 9.39 24.81 -10.68
CA HIS A 431 8.96 23.75 -9.76
C HIS A 431 8.47 22.47 -10.46
N VAL A 432 8.29 22.47 -11.79
CA VAL A 432 7.87 21.30 -12.58
C VAL A 432 8.81 21.08 -13.75
N GLY A 433 9.33 19.85 -13.92
CA GLY A 433 10.10 19.54 -15.12
C GLY A 433 10.72 18.15 -15.18
N ARG A 434 11.57 17.95 -16.19
CA ARG A 434 12.31 16.71 -16.44
C ARG A 434 13.81 16.98 -16.41
N VAL A 435 14.55 16.18 -15.67
CA VAL A 435 16.02 16.21 -15.60
C VAL A 435 16.56 14.85 -16.03
N CYS A 436 17.55 14.87 -16.92
CA CYS A 436 18.14 13.64 -17.44
C CYS A 436 19.45 13.29 -16.74
N SER A 437 19.78 12.00 -16.68
CA SER A 437 21.04 11.53 -16.11
C SER A 437 22.25 12.19 -16.81
N PRO A 438 23.29 12.61 -16.08
CA PRO A 438 24.48 13.22 -16.66
C PRO A 438 25.14 12.35 -17.74
N TYR A 439 25.74 12.97 -18.75
CA TYR A 439 26.38 12.26 -19.86
C TYR A 439 27.41 11.22 -19.38
N ASN A 440 28.23 11.59 -18.39
CA ASN A 440 29.31 10.78 -17.82
C ASN A 440 28.90 9.90 -16.63
N TRP A 441 27.60 9.69 -16.38
CA TRP A 441 27.16 8.83 -15.29
C TRP A 441 27.48 7.35 -15.60
N PRO A 442 28.20 6.63 -14.72
CA PRO A 442 28.72 5.29 -15.03
C PRO A 442 27.64 4.20 -15.13
N ASN A 443 26.48 4.39 -14.49
CA ASN A 443 25.43 3.37 -14.45
C ASN A 443 24.44 3.46 -15.63
N LYS A 444 24.86 4.04 -16.76
CA LYS A 444 24.06 4.13 -17.98
C LYS A 444 24.15 2.85 -18.80
N HIS A 445 23.11 2.04 -18.76
CA HIS A 445 22.99 0.79 -19.52
C HIS A 445 21.53 0.35 -19.60
N PHE A 446 21.16 -0.47 -20.59
CA PHE A 446 19.79 -0.99 -20.80
C PHE A 446 19.02 -1.34 -19.52
N VAL A 447 19.67 -2.05 -18.59
CA VAL A 447 19.08 -2.45 -17.30
C VAL A 447 19.45 -1.47 -16.19
N HIS A 448 20.71 -1.06 -16.09
CA HIS A 448 21.19 -0.24 -14.97
C HIS A 448 20.55 1.14 -14.96
N SER A 449 20.32 1.77 -16.13
CA SER A 449 19.65 3.07 -16.23
C SER A 449 18.26 3.10 -15.59
N HIS A 450 17.63 1.93 -15.44
CA HIS A 450 16.33 1.77 -14.81
C HIS A 450 16.40 1.49 -13.30
N MET A 451 17.54 1.05 -12.78
CA MET A 451 17.58 0.59 -11.39
C MET A 451 17.65 1.78 -10.45
N VAL A 452 16.94 1.69 -9.31
CA VAL A 452 16.87 2.77 -8.31
C VAL A 452 18.25 3.21 -7.83
N TYR A 453 19.19 2.27 -7.60
CA TYR A 453 20.56 2.60 -7.20
C TYR A 453 21.33 3.43 -8.24
N SER A 454 20.84 3.54 -9.47
CA SER A 454 21.45 4.37 -10.51
C SER A 454 21.04 5.83 -10.42
N TYR A 455 20.24 6.21 -9.43
CA TYR A 455 19.72 7.57 -9.28
C TYR A 455 20.45 8.43 -8.25
N ASP A 456 21.54 7.95 -7.62
CA ASP A 456 22.32 8.76 -6.66
C ASP A 456 22.78 10.13 -7.20
N TRP A 457 22.97 10.22 -8.53
CA TRP A 457 23.33 11.48 -9.20
C TRP A 457 22.34 12.63 -8.93
N ILE A 458 21.06 12.36 -8.64
CA ILE A 458 20.08 13.42 -8.35
C ILE A 458 20.44 14.18 -7.07
N PHE A 459 21.15 13.53 -6.14
CA PHE A 459 21.61 14.15 -4.90
C PHE A 459 23.03 14.68 -5.00
N ASP A 460 23.88 14.02 -5.80
CA ASP A 460 25.33 14.27 -5.87
C ASP A 460 25.70 15.32 -6.91
N ARG A 461 24.90 15.45 -7.97
CA ARG A 461 25.23 16.26 -9.16
C ARG A 461 24.31 17.45 -9.36
N ILE A 462 23.08 17.38 -8.83
CA ILE A 462 22.16 18.52 -8.88
C ILE A 462 22.43 19.38 -7.64
N GLN A 463 22.81 20.63 -7.87
CA GLN A 463 23.12 21.60 -6.81
C GLN A 463 21.88 22.38 -6.38
N LYS A 464 21.92 22.93 -5.16
CA LYS A 464 20.82 23.76 -4.64
C LYS A 464 20.53 24.91 -5.59
N GLY A 465 19.25 25.10 -5.92
CA GLY A 465 18.79 26.12 -6.87
C GLY A 465 18.76 25.67 -8.34
N GLN A 466 19.26 24.48 -8.66
CA GLN A 466 19.12 23.91 -9.98
C GLN A 466 17.78 23.17 -10.16
N PRO A 467 17.22 23.13 -11.38
CA PRO A 467 16.10 22.26 -11.72
C PRO A 467 16.37 20.81 -11.29
N GLY A 468 15.39 20.20 -10.62
CA GLY A 468 15.52 18.83 -10.09
C GLY A 468 16.25 18.71 -8.76
N TYR A 469 16.56 19.81 -8.06
CA TYR A 469 17.14 19.68 -6.74
C TYR A 469 16.09 19.19 -5.72
N ILE A 470 16.48 18.21 -4.91
CA ILE A 470 15.68 17.70 -3.79
C ILE A 470 16.00 18.56 -2.56
N HIS A 471 15.05 19.44 -2.25
CA HIS A 471 15.13 20.47 -1.21
C HIS A 471 14.80 19.95 0.17
#